data_AF-A0A959HDX4-F1
#
_entry.id   AF-A0A959HDX4-F1
#
_cell.length_a   1.000
_cell.length_b   1.000
_cell.length_c   1.000
_cell.angle_alpha   90.00
_cell.angle_beta   90.00
_cell.angle_gamma   90.00
#
_symmetry.space_group_name_H-M   'P 1'
#
loop_
_entity.id
_entity.type
_entity.pdbx_description
1 polymer ?
#
loop_
_entity_poly.entity_id
_entity_poly.type
_entity_poly.pdbx_seq_one_letter_code
_entity_poly.pdbx_strand_id
1 'polypeptide(L)'
;MNFSSLRAGVVFLFFASAILMALESCKNEEEDFTSGSFYPDLGEPSDTTGNDTTVIVETGCWEEPISIERAESFNALFTRFGGGWTGGDATYSIPLPDGRNLWLFGDTFLGTVKADRSRTGTGLINNTFVVQDGEQLTTLYTGSAGNASAFVQPEEEGWWYWPGHGVARNDT
;
A
#
# COMPACT_ATOMS: atom_id res chain seq x y z
N MET A 1 49.06 67.64 5.96
CA MET A 1 49.66 67.18 7.23
C MET A 1 49.68 65.66 7.21
N ASN A 2 50.88 65.09 7.40
CA ASN A 2 51.13 63.66 7.59
C ASN A 2 50.45 63.15 8.87
N PHE A 3 50.01 61.89 8.90
CA PHE A 3 50.73 60.81 9.59
C PHE A 3 50.16 59.43 9.22
N SER A 4 51.07 58.58 8.77
CA SER A 4 51.01 57.13 8.59
C SER A 4 51.15 56.38 9.92
N SER A 5 50.49 55.23 10.12
CA SER A 5 51.08 54.03 10.76
C SER A 5 50.19 52.76 10.72
N LEU A 6 50.66 51.76 9.97
CA LEU A 6 50.75 50.30 10.16
C LEU A 6 49.75 49.47 11.05
N ARG A 7 49.21 48.44 10.37
CA ARG A 7 49.08 46.99 10.70
C ARG A 7 48.35 46.54 11.98
N ALA A 8 47.30 45.74 11.79
CA ALA A 8 47.27 44.31 12.14
C ALA A 8 46.10 43.62 11.42
N GLY A 9 46.36 42.45 10.84
CA GLY A 9 45.38 41.69 10.07
C GLY A 9 44.32 41.06 10.95
N VAL A 10 43.08 41.06 10.46
CA VAL A 10 42.03 40.16 10.92
C VAL A 10 41.71 39.26 9.74
N VAL A 11 42.12 38.00 9.87
CA VAL A 11 41.70 36.90 9.00
C VAL A 11 40.19 36.77 9.15
N PHE A 12 39.43 37.13 8.11
CA PHE A 12 38.02 36.75 8.02
C PHE A 12 37.98 35.24 7.74
N LEU A 13 37.83 34.46 8.80
CA LEU A 13 37.43 33.06 8.73
C LEU A 13 36.03 33.01 8.10
N PHE A 14 35.97 32.55 6.85
CA PHE A 14 34.74 32.09 6.23
C PHE A 14 34.19 30.93 7.06
N PHE A 15 33.19 31.19 7.90
CA PHE A 15 32.29 30.13 8.35
C PHE A 15 31.35 29.80 7.18
N ALA A 16 31.85 29.01 6.23
CA ALA A 16 30.97 28.23 5.38
C ALA A 16 30.29 27.21 6.29
N SER A 17 29.11 27.54 6.80
CA SER A 17 28.22 26.55 7.41
C SER A 17 27.70 25.67 6.29
N ALA A 18 28.52 24.70 5.89
CA ALA A 18 28.04 23.52 5.21
C ALA A 18 27.22 22.76 6.26
N ILE A 19 25.92 23.05 6.33
CA ILE A 19 24.96 22.14 6.94
C ILE A 19 24.97 20.92 6.02
N LEU A 20 25.87 19.99 6.31
CA LEU A 20 25.80 18.63 5.84
C LEU A 20 24.54 18.06 6.49
N MET A 21 23.41 18.13 5.79
CA MET A 21 22.27 17.28 6.14
C MET A 21 22.74 15.85 5.89
N ALA A 22 23.28 15.23 6.93
CA ALA A 22 23.46 13.79 6.97
C ALA A 22 22.05 13.20 6.93
N LEU A 23 21.59 12.82 5.73
CA LEU A 23 20.53 11.85 5.58
C LEU A 23 21.15 10.50 5.98
N GLU A 24 21.30 10.28 7.27
CA GLU A 24 21.58 8.96 7.81
C GLU A 24 20.33 8.11 7.56
N SER A 25 20.36 7.38 6.44
CA SER A 25 19.43 6.30 6.19
C SER A 25 19.57 5.31 7.35
N CYS A 26 18.46 5.03 8.03
CA CYS A 26 18.36 3.99 9.05
C CYS A 26 18.63 2.61 8.48
N LYS A 27 19.89 2.32 8.15
CA LYS A 27 20.35 1.02 7.75
C LYS A 27 20.93 0.32 8.97
N ASN A 28 20.22 -0.68 9.49
CA ASN A 28 20.93 -1.83 10.03
C ASN A 28 21.56 -2.54 8.83
N GLU A 29 22.89 -2.63 8.80
CA GLU A 29 23.63 -3.28 7.69
C GLU A 29 23.44 -4.81 7.66
N GLU A 30 22.70 -5.38 8.61
CA GLU A 30 22.37 -6.81 8.70
C GLU A 30 21.04 -7.18 7.99
N GLU A 31 20.24 -6.21 7.55
CA GLU A 31 18.92 -6.48 6.96
C GLU A 31 19.02 -6.79 5.45
N ASP A 32 18.63 -8.01 5.08
CA ASP A 32 18.58 -8.50 3.71
C ASP A 32 17.41 -7.88 2.94
N PHE A 33 17.74 -6.91 2.08
CA PHE A 33 16.83 -6.22 1.18
C PHE A 33 16.13 -7.14 0.14
N THR A 34 16.46 -8.43 0.06
CA THR A 34 15.79 -9.38 -0.85
C THR A 34 14.60 -10.10 -0.20
N SER A 35 14.39 -9.96 1.11
CA SER A 35 13.40 -10.72 1.87
C SER A 35 11.96 -10.16 1.82
N GLY A 36 11.78 -8.92 1.34
CA GLY A 36 10.44 -8.28 1.25
C GLY A 36 9.86 -7.78 2.58
N SER A 37 10.58 -7.93 3.70
CA SER A 37 10.17 -7.43 5.02
C SER A 37 10.59 -5.98 5.20
N PHE A 38 9.79 -5.05 4.69
CA PHE A 38 10.08 -3.61 4.72
C PHE A 38 9.82 -2.94 6.09
N TYR A 39 9.28 -3.69 7.05
CA TYR A 39 8.86 -3.17 8.35
C TYR A 39 9.64 -3.85 9.47
N PRO A 40 10.04 -3.09 10.51
CA PRO A 40 10.54 -3.72 11.74
C PRO A 40 9.51 -4.75 12.22
N ASP A 41 9.99 -5.90 12.69
CA ASP A 41 9.13 -6.86 13.39
C ASP A 41 8.67 -6.21 14.70
N LEU A 42 7.54 -5.50 14.63
CA LEU A 42 6.92 -4.81 15.76
C LEU A 42 6.26 -5.81 16.74
N GLY A 43 6.39 -7.11 16.50
CA GLY A 43 5.51 -8.12 17.04
C GLY A 43 4.11 -7.99 16.43
N GLU A 44 3.43 -9.12 16.27
CA GLU A 44 2.00 -9.09 15.92
C GLU A 44 1.24 -8.28 16.98
N PRO A 45 0.53 -7.19 16.62
CA PRO A 45 -0.32 -6.50 17.56
C PRO A 45 -1.39 -7.48 18.03
N SER A 46 -1.24 -7.99 19.25
CA SER A 46 -2.21 -8.89 19.88
C SER A 46 -3.43 -8.12 20.39
N ASP A 47 -4.10 -7.38 19.52
CA ASP A 47 -5.35 -6.72 19.88
C ASP A 47 -6.50 -7.74 19.90
N THR A 48 -6.79 -8.25 21.10
CA THR A 48 -8.00 -9.05 21.38
C THR A 48 -9.19 -8.18 21.79
N THR A 49 -9.04 -6.85 21.79
CA THR A 49 -9.95 -5.90 22.45
C THR A 49 -10.67 -4.92 21.51
N GLY A 50 -10.22 -4.75 20.26
CA GLY A 50 -10.87 -3.90 19.26
C GLY A 50 -10.59 -2.40 19.42
N ASN A 51 -9.53 -2.03 20.15
CA ASN A 51 -9.12 -0.64 20.34
C ASN A 51 -7.88 -0.30 19.50
N ASP A 52 -7.80 0.97 19.06
CA ASP A 52 -6.63 1.56 18.41
C ASP A 52 -5.37 1.31 19.23
N THR A 53 -4.34 0.72 18.60
CA THR A 53 -3.09 0.40 19.26
C THR A 53 -2.08 1.51 18.96
N THR A 54 -1.84 2.37 19.95
CA THR A 54 -0.69 3.29 19.88
C THR A 54 0.59 2.53 20.23
N VAL A 55 1.51 2.40 19.28
CA VAL A 55 2.83 1.82 19.47
C VAL A 55 3.82 2.94 19.72
N ILE A 56 4.31 3.04 20.96
CA ILE A 56 5.45 3.90 21.28
C ILE A 56 6.71 3.12 20.90
N VAL A 57 7.33 3.48 19.77
CA VAL A 57 8.56 2.83 19.33
C VAL A 57 9.72 3.45 20.11
N GLU A 58 10.07 2.89 21.27
CA GLU A 58 11.13 3.42 22.13
C GLU A 58 12.54 3.36 21.52
N THR A 59 12.74 2.57 20.45
CA THR A 59 14.05 2.37 19.80
C THR A 59 13.98 2.44 18.27
N GLY A 60 13.15 3.33 17.72
CA GLY A 60 12.90 3.43 16.28
C GLY A 60 13.32 4.75 15.66
N CYS A 61 13.42 4.75 14.32
CA CYS A 61 13.77 5.90 13.48
C CYS A 61 12.69 6.99 13.36
N TRP A 62 11.71 6.96 14.25
CA TRP A 62 10.56 7.84 14.25
C TRP A 62 10.60 8.62 15.55
N GLU A 63 10.73 9.95 15.44
CA GLU A 63 10.77 10.83 16.62
C GLU A 63 9.42 10.93 17.33
N GLU A 64 8.33 10.56 16.65
CA GLU A 64 6.95 10.61 17.14
C GLU A 64 6.32 9.21 17.27
N PRO A 65 5.44 8.99 18.27
CA PRO A 65 4.73 7.73 18.42
C PRO A 65 3.83 7.44 17.21
N ILE A 66 3.72 6.15 16.85
CA ILE A 66 2.89 5.69 15.74
C ILE A 66 1.59 5.12 16.31
N SER A 67 0.44 5.52 15.76
CA SER A 67 -0.85 4.87 16.03
C SER A 67 -1.21 3.94 14.87
N ILE A 68 -1.74 2.77 15.22
CA ILE A 68 -2.16 1.72 14.29
C ILE A 68 -3.59 1.33 14.64
N GLU A 69 -4.51 1.61 13.72
CA GLU A 69 -5.93 1.26 13.88
C GLU A 69 -6.37 0.21 12.87
N ARG A 70 -7.39 -0.59 13.26
CA ARG A 70 -8.10 -1.44 12.30
C ARG A 70 -9.02 -0.58 11.44
N ALA A 71 -8.90 -0.75 10.13
CA ALA A 71 -9.76 -0.10 9.16
C ALA A 71 -11.13 -0.80 9.07
N GLU A 72 -11.98 -0.64 10.09
CA GLU A 72 -13.27 -1.36 10.18
C GLU A 72 -14.22 -1.07 9.01
N SER A 73 -14.16 0.14 8.45
CA SER A 73 -14.93 0.50 7.24
C SER A 73 -14.52 -0.34 6.03
N PHE A 74 -13.22 -0.60 5.86
CA PHE A 74 -12.70 -1.47 4.80
C PHE A 74 -12.98 -2.94 5.07
N ASN A 75 -12.89 -3.38 6.33
CA ASN A 75 -13.31 -4.72 6.74
C ASN A 75 -14.77 -4.96 6.35
N ALA A 76 -15.66 -4.01 6.64
CA ALA A 76 -17.07 -4.08 6.28
C ALA A 76 -17.28 -4.08 4.76
N LEU A 77 -16.60 -3.19 4.02
CA LEU A 77 -16.70 -3.06 2.56
C LEU A 77 -16.32 -4.36 1.83
N PHE A 78 -15.27 -5.05 2.30
CA PHE A 78 -14.76 -6.28 1.69
C PHE A 78 -15.32 -7.57 2.31
N THR A 79 -16.11 -7.50 3.38
CA THR A 79 -16.84 -8.67 3.92
C THR A 79 -18.11 -8.92 3.12
N ARG A 80 -17.95 -9.49 1.91
CA ARG A 80 -19.04 -9.71 0.96
C ARG A 80 -19.60 -11.13 1.00
N PHE A 81 -20.83 -11.30 0.50
CA PHE A 81 -21.54 -12.58 0.44
C PHE A 81 -21.83 -13.07 -0.99
N GLY A 82 -21.60 -12.25 -2.02
CA GLY A 82 -21.81 -12.62 -3.41
C GLY A 82 -21.91 -11.40 -4.32
N GLY A 83 -22.43 -11.61 -5.54
CA GLY A 83 -22.66 -10.54 -6.52
C GLY A 83 -21.38 -9.97 -7.15
N GLY A 84 -20.26 -10.68 -7.05
CA GLY A 84 -18.97 -10.26 -7.58
C GLY A 84 -17.81 -10.84 -6.77
N TRP A 85 -16.75 -10.03 -6.61
CA TRP A 85 -15.60 -10.29 -5.76
C TRP A 85 -16.05 -10.57 -4.34
N THR A 86 -15.51 -11.63 -3.76
CA THR A 86 -15.77 -11.98 -2.36
C THR A 86 -14.50 -12.28 -1.59
N GLY A 87 -13.35 -12.34 -2.24
CA GLY A 87 -12.03 -12.53 -1.65
C GLY A 87 -10.97 -12.61 -2.74
N GLY A 88 -9.74 -12.21 -2.46
CA GLY A 88 -8.61 -12.28 -3.40
C GLY A 88 -7.35 -11.68 -2.79
N ASP A 89 -6.30 -11.55 -3.60
CA ASP A 89 -4.99 -11.04 -3.19
C ASP A 89 -4.57 -9.77 -3.97
N ALA A 90 -3.33 -9.32 -3.74
CA ALA A 90 -2.67 -8.12 -4.30
C ALA A 90 -3.28 -6.76 -3.87
N THR A 91 -4.58 -6.58 -4.01
CA THR A 91 -5.39 -5.45 -3.48
C THR A 91 -4.75 -4.06 -3.63
N TYR A 92 -4.42 -3.67 -4.87
CA TYR A 92 -3.96 -2.31 -5.18
C TYR A 92 -5.15 -1.37 -5.40
N SER A 93 -5.10 -0.14 -4.90
CA SER A 93 -6.11 0.89 -5.18
C SER A 93 -5.56 2.02 -6.04
N ILE A 94 -6.37 2.50 -6.98
CA ILE A 94 -6.06 3.60 -7.88
C ILE A 94 -7.24 4.59 -7.83
N PRO A 95 -7.04 5.82 -7.34
CA PRO A 95 -8.09 6.83 -7.39
C PRO A 95 -8.37 7.22 -8.85
N LEU A 96 -9.64 7.29 -9.21
CA LEU A 96 -10.10 7.74 -10.53
C LEU A 96 -10.48 9.23 -10.49
N PRO A 97 -10.37 9.97 -11.60
CA PRO A 97 -10.62 11.42 -11.63
C PRO A 97 -12.05 11.84 -11.25
N ASP A 98 -13.00 10.92 -11.37
CA ASP A 98 -14.42 11.15 -11.04
C ASP A 98 -14.79 10.83 -9.58
N GLY A 99 -13.79 10.53 -8.74
CA GLY A 99 -13.98 10.26 -7.31
C GLY A 99 -14.23 8.79 -6.97
N ARG A 100 -14.31 7.89 -7.97
CA ARG A 100 -14.34 6.44 -7.76
C ARG A 100 -12.94 5.90 -7.46
N ASN A 101 -12.86 4.68 -6.94
CA ASN A 101 -11.60 3.94 -6.83
C ASN A 101 -11.64 2.69 -7.72
N LEU A 102 -10.56 2.42 -8.42
CA LEU A 102 -10.32 1.13 -9.07
C LEU A 102 -9.44 0.29 -8.17
N TRP A 103 -9.91 -0.91 -7.84
CA TRP A 103 -9.15 -1.92 -7.12
C TRP A 103 -8.66 -2.99 -8.09
N LEU A 104 -7.38 -3.33 -8.03
CA LEU A 104 -6.79 -4.41 -8.81
C LEU A 104 -6.52 -5.60 -7.88
N PHE A 105 -7.17 -6.72 -8.17
CA PHE A 105 -6.98 -7.98 -7.46
C PHE A 105 -6.30 -9.00 -8.37
N GLY A 106 -5.43 -9.82 -7.78
CA GLY A 106 -4.90 -11.01 -8.42
C GLY A 106 -5.89 -12.16 -8.29
N ASP A 107 -5.40 -13.32 -7.84
CA ASP A 107 -6.20 -14.53 -7.73
C ASP A 107 -7.46 -14.26 -6.87
N THR A 108 -8.63 -14.37 -7.50
CA THR A 108 -9.90 -13.87 -6.97
C THR A 108 -10.93 -14.99 -6.87
N PHE A 109 -11.57 -15.08 -5.70
CA PHE A 109 -12.79 -15.85 -5.49
C PHE A 109 -14.02 -15.03 -5.90
N LEU A 110 -14.78 -15.59 -6.84
CA LEU A 110 -16.12 -15.15 -7.20
C LEU A 110 -17.19 -16.09 -6.63
N GLY A 111 -18.41 -15.60 -6.50
CA GLY A 111 -19.57 -16.41 -6.14
C GLY A 111 -20.03 -16.23 -4.70
N THR A 112 -20.90 -17.13 -4.24
CA THR A 112 -21.61 -16.95 -2.97
C THR A 112 -20.76 -17.41 -1.78
N VAL A 113 -20.68 -16.55 -0.76
CA VAL A 113 -20.22 -16.91 0.59
C VAL A 113 -21.46 -17.12 1.45
N LYS A 114 -21.52 -18.23 2.19
CA LYS A 114 -22.65 -18.56 3.05
C LYS A 114 -22.63 -17.71 4.33
N ALA A 115 -23.74 -17.72 5.07
CA ALA A 115 -23.88 -16.99 6.33
C ALA A 115 -22.82 -17.37 7.37
N ASP A 116 -22.34 -18.63 7.36
CA ASP A 116 -21.26 -19.14 8.22
C ASP A 116 -19.85 -18.81 7.70
N ARG A 117 -19.74 -17.94 6.69
CA ARG A 117 -18.50 -17.55 6.00
C ARG A 117 -17.81 -18.66 5.20
N SER A 118 -18.45 -19.82 5.02
CA SER A 118 -17.94 -20.88 4.14
C SER A 118 -18.19 -20.59 2.65
N ARG A 119 -17.36 -21.17 1.78
CA ARG A 119 -17.47 -21.12 0.32
C ARG A 119 -17.71 -22.53 -0.22
N THR A 120 -18.49 -22.65 -1.29
CA THR A 120 -18.69 -23.93 -1.99
C THR A 120 -18.31 -23.79 -3.45
N GLY A 121 -17.27 -24.51 -3.89
CA GLY A 121 -16.97 -24.71 -5.31
C GLY A 121 -16.78 -23.43 -6.12
N THR A 122 -16.19 -22.39 -5.52
CA THR A 122 -15.90 -21.13 -6.20
C THR A 122 -14.59 -21.27 -6.97
N GLY A 123 -14.62 -21.11 -8.29
CA GLY A 123 -13.41 -21.01 -9.09
C GLY A 123 -12.54 -19.82 -8.63
N LEU A 124 -11.23 -19.94 -8.82
CA LEU A 124 -10.24 -18.91 -8.53
C LEU A 124 -9.72 -18.39 -9.87
N ILE A 125 -10.02 -17.13 -10.21
CA ILE A 125 -9.60 -16.52 -11.48
C ILE A 125 -8.44 -15.56 -11.25
N ASN A 126 -7.49 -15.49 -12.18
CA ASN A 126 -6.16 -14.92 -11.90
C ASN A 126 -6.08 -13.40 -11.74
N ASN A 127 -7.10 -12.67 -12.17
CA ASN A 127 -7.24 -11.26 -11.84
C ASN A 127 -8.69 -10.81 -12.00
N THR A 128 -9.08 -9.85 -11.17
CA THR A 128 -10.30 -9.06 -11.36
C THR A 128 -10.03 -7.62 -11.00
N PHE A 129 -10.76 -6.70 -11.62
CA PHE A 129 -10.80 -5.33 -11.14
C PHE A 129 -12.12 -5.08 -10.43
N VAL A 130 -12.15 -4.18 -9.46
CA VAL A 130 -13.38 -3.77 -8.79
C VAL A 130 -13.46 -2.25 -8.81
N VAL A 131 -14.54 -1.72 -9.37
CA VAL A 131 -14.85 -0.30 -9.30
C VAL A 131 -15.64 -0.07 -8.02
N GLN A 132 -15.11 0.78 -7.14
CA GLN A 132 -15.78 1.28 -5.96
C GLN A 132 -16.35 2.67 -6.22
N ASP A 133 -17.63 2.84 -5.93
CA ASP A 133 -18.34 4.12 -5.89
C ASP A 133 -19.08 4.23 -4.54
N GLY A 134 -18.51 5.00 -3.60
CA GLY A 134 -18.91 4.95 -2.20
C GLY A 134 -18.77 3.55 -1.60
N GLU A 135 -19.87 2.96 -1.14
CA GLU A 135 -19.92 1.58 -0.61
C GLU A 135 -20.25 0.53 -1.70
N GLN A 136 -20.59 0.98 -2.91
CA GLN A 136 -20.98 0.10 -4.00
C GLN A 136 -19.74 -0.43 -4.71
N LEU A 137 -19.66 -1.76 -4.84
CA LEU A 137 -18.58 -2.42 -5.58
C LEU A 137 -19.12 -3.14 -6.81
N THR A 138 -18.51 -2.87 -7.96
CA THR A 138 -18.79 -3.54 -9.23
C THR A 138 -17.55 -4.30 -9.69
N THR A 139 -17.65 -5.63 -9.76
CA THR A 139 -16.52 -6.48 -10.17
C THR A 139 -16.48 -6.64 -11.68
N LEU A 140 -15.32 -6.39 -12.26
CA LEU A 140 -14.99 -6.54 -13.67
C LEU A 140 -14.21 -7.84 -13.86
N TYR A 141 -14.76 -8.70 -14.70
CA TYR A 141 -14.21 -9.98 -15.13
C TYR A 141 -14.81 -10.31 -16.51
N THR A 142 -14.27 -11.30 -17.20
CA THR A 142 -14.80 -11.74 -18.51
C THR A 142 -15.61 -13.03 -18.38
N GLY A 143 -16.43 -13.35 -19.38
CA GLY A 143 -17.29 -14.54 -19.35
C GLY A 143 -18.59 -14.31 -18.57
N SER A 144 -19.14 -15.36 -17.96
CA SER A 144 -20.44 -15.33 -17.28
C SER A 144 -20.38 -15.91 -15.87
N ALA A 145 -21.43 -15.68 -15.09
CA ALA A 145 -21.56 -16.28 -13.76
C ALA A 145 -21.52 -17.82 -13.88
N GLY A 146 -20.50 -18.45 -13.27
CA GLY A 146 -20.26 -19.89 -13.33
C GLY A 146 -19.22 -20.33 -14.38
N ASN A 147 -18.85 -19.44 -15.31
CA ASN A 147 -17.73 -19.63 -16.23
C ASN A 147 -16.98 -18.30 -16.42
N ALA A 148 -16.56 -17.73 -15.29
CA ALA A 148 -15.84 -16.48 -15.25
C ALA A 148 -14.38 -16.70 -15.64
N SER A 149 -13.78 -15.67 -16.23
CA SER A 149 -12.36 -15.63 -16.58
C SER A 149 -11.77 -14.31 -16.13
N ALA A 150 -10.44 -14.27 -16.07
CA ALA A 150 -9.69 -13.07 -15.69
C ALA A 150 -10.10 -11.85 -16.54
N PHE A 151 -10.06 -10.65 -15.94
CA PHE A 151 -10.41 -9.43 -16.66
C PHE A 151 -9.38 -9.10 -17.76
N VAL A 152 -8.10 -9.29 -17.44
CA VAL A 152 -6.98 -9.14 -18.37
C VAL A 152 -6.36 -10.51 -18.62
N GLN A 153 -6.25 -10.90 -19.89
CA GLN A 153 -5.75 -12.21 -20.30
C GLN A 153 -4.57 -12.04 -21.28
N PRO A 154 -3.48 -12.82 -21.14
CA PRO A 154 -2.46 -12.91 -22.16
C PRO A 154 -2.97 -13.65 -23.40
N GLU A 155 -2.30 -13.45 -24.53
CA GLU A 155 -2.58 -14.22 -25.76
C GLU A 155 -2.05 -15.66 -25.66
N GLU A 156 -1.00 -15.87 -24.87
CA GLU A 156 -0.36 -17.16 -24.67
C GLU A 156 -1.20 -18.09 -23.77
N GLU A 157 -1.54 -19.26 -24.31
CA GLU A 157 -2.29 -20.28 -23.58
C GLU A 157 -1.52 -20.78 -22.34
N GLY A 158 -2.21 -20.87 -21.20
CA GLY A 158 -1.65 -21.34 -19.94
C GLY A 158 -0.91 -20.27 -19.13
N TRP A 159 -0.86 -19.04 -19.61
CA TRP A 159 -0.27 -17.91 -18.89
C TRP A 159 -1.33 -17.05 -18.22
N TRP A 160 -0.92 -16.26 -17.23
CA TRP A 160 -1.77 -15.30 -16.54
C TRP A 160 -1.01 -14.03 -16.19
N TYR A 161 -1.75 -12.94 -15.99
CA TYR A 161 -1.23 -11.68 -15.47
C TYR A 161 -1.67 -11.47 -14.03
N TRP A 162 -0.74 -10.97 -13.22
CA TRP A 162 -1.00 -10.39 -11.92
C TRP A 162 -0.85 -8.87 -11.93
N PRO A 163 -1.64 -8.16 -11.12
CA PRO A 163 -1.52 -6.72 -11.04
C PRO A 163 -0.23 -6.31 -10.34
N GLY A 164 0.37 -5.20 -10.78
CA GLY A 164 1.51 -4.56 -10.12
C GLY A 164 1.16 -3.18 -9.56
N HIS A 165 0.67 -2.29 -10.43
CA HIS A 165 0.23 -0.93 -10.08
C HIS A 165 -0.57 -0.34 -11.25
N GLY A 166 -1.17 0.83 -11.07
CA GLY A 166 -1.68 1.64 -12.18
C GLY A 166 -1.83 3.12 -11.83
N VAL A 167 -2.04 3.95 -12.85
CA VAL A 167 -2.22 5.39 -12.70
C VAL A 167 -3.34 5.83 -13.63
N ALA A 168 -4.23 6.69 -13.13
CA ALA A 168 -5.21 7.36 -13.97
C ALA A 168 -4.60 8.65 -14.55
N ARG A 169 -4.72 8.86 -15.86
CA ARG A 169 -4.19 10.05 -16.55
C ARG A 169 -5.09 10.42 -17.72
N ASN A 170 -5.49 11.70 -17.80
CA ASN A 170 -6.29 12.23 -18.91
C ASN A 170 -7.57 11.40 -19.21
N ASP A 171 -8.31 11.03 -18.15
CA ASP A 171 -9.50 10.17 -18.24
C ASP A 171 -9.23 8.77 -18.84
N THR A 172 -8.02 8.24 -18.61
CA THR A 172 -7.59 6.88 -18.96
C THR A 172 -6.92 6.19 -17.80
#